data_AF-A0A1F5CYW0-F1
#
_entry.id   AF-A0A1F5CYW0-F1
#
_cell.length_a   1.000
_cell.length_b   1.000
_cell.length_c   1.000
_cell.angle_alpha   90.00
_cell.angle_beta   90.00
_cell.angle_gamma   90.00
#
_symmetry.space_group_name_H-M   'P 1'
#
loop_
_entity.id
_entity.type
_entity.pdbx_description
1 polymer ?
#
loop_
_entity_poly.entity_id
_entity_poly.type
_entity_poly.pdbx_seq_one_letter_code
_entity_poly.pdbx_strand_id
1 'polypeptide(L)'
;MNEMAQGTANSATRISSFLLLIIFITLALSTTALILAFNAFSSDPVISGWLILLGFVGVGISMYVLLQARRRVRRLSIAIAPVTTTIECKKCGFKSVREFQRGDYIFKEVEPCQKCNENMMITAIYREVKEGDKDHYRF
;
A
#
# COMPACT_ATOMS: atom_id res chain seq x y z
N MET A 1 18.60 -21.94 24.83
CA MET A 1 18.24 -20.62 25.40
C MET A 1 18.05 -19.70 24.23
N ASN A 2 16.82 -19.23 24.08
CA ASN A 2 16.25 -18.55 22.91
C ASN A 2 16.72 -17.10 22.79
N GLU A 3 16.27 -16.48 21.68
CA GLU A 3 16.24 -15.04 21.37
C GLU A 3 17.55 -14.54 20.72
N MET A 4 17.57 -13.89 19.55
CA MET A 4 16.66 -12.87 19.05
C MET A 4 16.59 -12.89 17.51
N ALA A 5 15.42 -13.24 16.96
CA ALA A 5 15.01 -12.83 15.63
C ALA A 5 14.15 -11.56 15.79
N GLN A 6 14.79 -10.40 15.85
CA GLN A 6 14.06 -9.12 15.82
C GLN A 6 13.83 -8.71 14.37
N GLY A 7 12.56 -8.81 13.98
CA GLY A 7 12.08 -8.43 12.66
C GLY A 7 12.34 -6.95 12.37
N THR A 8 12.99 -6.69 11.24
CA THR A 8 12.96 -5.39 10.59
C THR A 8 11.54 -5.11 10.13
N ALA A 9 10.77 -4.46 10.99
CA ALA A 9 9.39 -4.07 10.76
C ALA A 9 9.32 -3.08 9.58
N ASN A 10 8.60 -3.50 8.54
CA ASN A 10 7.97 -2.73 7.46
C ASN A 10 8.17 -1.19 7.52
N SER A 11 9.19 -0.70 6.81
CA SER A 11 9.25 0.69 6.33
C SER A 11 8.47 0.84 5.01
N ALA A 12 7.27 0.27 4.94
CA ALA A 12 6.40 0.36 3.78
C ALA A 12 5.22 1.29 4.12
N THR A 13 5.16 2.43 3.43
CA THR A 13 4.00 3.33 3.39
C THR A 13 3.55 3.96 4.71
N ARG A 14 4.43 4.76 5.34
CA ARG A 14 3.93 5.91 6.08
C ARG A 14 4.01 7.11 5.14
N ILE A 15 2.89 7.50 4.54
CA ILE A 15 2.75 8.91 4.14
C ILE A 15 3.02 9.67 5.42
N SER A 16 4.16 10.35 5.46
CA SER A 16 4.67 10.97 6.67
C SER A 16 3.59 11.89 7.21
N SER A 17 3.15 11.68 8.46
CA SER A 17 2.12 12.50 9.10
C SER A 17 2.44 14.00 8.99
N PHE A 18 3.72 14.34 8.91
CA PHE A 18 4.24 15.66 8.60
C PHE A 18 3.76 16.22 7.25
N LEU A 19 3.72 15.42 6.18
CA LEU A 19 3.20 15.85 4.87
C LEU A 19 1.70 16.14 4.93
N LEU A 20 0.92 15.34 5.65
CA LEU A 20 -0.50 15.61 5.84
C LEU A 20 -0.72 16.90 6.64
N LEU A 21 0.10 17.14 7.67
CA LEU A 21 0.06 18.36 8.46
C LEU A 21 0.36 19.60 7.59
N ILE A 22 1.39 19.54 6.74
CA ILE A 22 1.72 20.63 5.81
C ILE A 22 0.56 20.91 4.86
N ILE A 23 -0.08 19.88 4.30
CA ILE A 23 -1.25 20.04 3.41
C ILE A 23 -2.42 20.72 4.12
N PHE A 24 -2.67 20.37 5.38
CA PHE A 24 -3.71 21.01 6.18
C PHE A 24 -3.42 22.49 6.44
N ILE A 25 -2.16 22.82 6.77
CA ILE A 25 -1.74 24.21 6.98
C ILE A 25 -1.88 25.03 5.70
N THR A 26 -1.41 24.50 4.56
CA THR A 26 -1.51 25.22 3.28
C THR A 26 -2.95 25.41 2.84
N LEU A 27 -3.82 24.41 3.06
CA LEU A 27 -5.25 24.53 2.79
C LEU A 27 -5.90 25.62 3.66
N ALA A 28 -5.57 25.67 4.96
CA ALA A 28 -6.09 26.68 5.88
C ALA A 28 -5.61 28.11 5.52
N LEU A 29 -4.33 28.27 5.19
CA LEU A 29 -3.80 29.55 4.70
C LEU A 29 -4.50 29.97 3.41
N SER A 30 -4.72 29.03 2.50
CA SER A 30 -5.42 29.27 1.24
C SER A 30 -6.87 29.71 1.44
N THR A 31 -7.61 29.06 2.35
CA THR A 31 -9.01 29.44 2.63
C THR A 31 -9.10 30.79 3.31
N THR A 32 -8.20 31.11 4.24
CA THR A 32 -8.17 32.45 4.86
C THR A 32 -7.88 33.53 3.82
N ALA A 33 -6.94 33.33 2.91
CA ALA A 33 -6.65 34.28 1.83
C ALA A 33 -7.87 34.53 0.93
N LEU A 34 -8.62 33.49 0.58
CA LEU A 34 -9.88 33.61 -0.17
C LEU A 34 -10.94 34.40 0.60
N ILE A 35 -11.12 34.14 1.90
CA ILE A 35 -12.07 34.87 2.75
C ILE A 35 -11.69 36.36 2.83
N LEU A 36 -10.41 36.68 3.02
CA LEU A 36 -9.95 38.07 3.03
C LEU A 36 -10.19 38.74 1.69
N ALA A 37 -9.97 38.03 0.57
CA ALA A 37 -10.18 38.58 -0.75
C ALA A 37 -11.64 38.98 -1.03
N PHE A 38 -12.60 38.15 -0.59
CA PHE A 38 -14.03 38.45 -0.71
C PHE A 38 -14.43 39.66 0.14
N ASN A 39 -13.90 39.76 1.36
CA ASN A 39 -14.21 40.89 2.24
C ASN A 39 -13.57 42.21 1.76
N ALA A 40 -12.38 42.15 1.17
CA ALA A 40 -11.65 43.32 0.66
C ALA A 40 -11.99 43.67 -0.80
N PHE A 41 -12.94 42.97 -1.43
CA PHE A 41 -13.26 43.13 -2.85
C PHE A 41 -13.75 44.54 -3.21
N SER A 42 -14.41 45.23 -2.28
CA SER A 42 -14.92 46.59 -2.46
C SER A 42 -13.93 47.69 -2.09
N SER A 43 -12.90 47.38 -1.29
CA SER A 43 -11.94 48.38 -0.78
C SER A 43 -10.78 48.60 -1.74
N ASP A 44 -10.12 47.52 -2.17
CA ASP A 44 -8.92 47.60 -3.01
C ASP A 44 -8.89 46.48 -4.06
N PRO A 45 -9.26 46.75 -5.32
CA PRO A 45 -9.39 45.72 -6.35
C PRO A 45 -8.06 45.06 -6.72
N VAL A 46 -6.94 45.78 -6.57
CA VAL A 46 -5.59 45.27 -6.87
C VAL A 46 -5.15 44.23 -5.84
N ILE A 47 -5.36 44.50 -4.56
CA ILE A 47 -4.96 43.61 -3.45
C ILE A 47 -5.86 42.36 -3.45
N SER A 48 -7.17 42.55 -3.65
CA SER A 48 -8.12 41.44 -3.77
C SER A 48 -7.74 40.51 -4.93
N GLY A 49 -7.35 41.06 -6.09
CA GLY A 49 -6.90 40.25 -7.23
C GLY A 49 -5.71 39.35 -6.91
N TRP A 50 -4.70 39.86 -6.19
CA TRP A 50 -3.54 39.05 -5.81
C TRP A 50 -3.88 37.95 -4.80
N LEU A 51 -4.76 38.25 -3.83
CA LEU A 51 -5.23 37.28 -2.83
C LEU A 51 -6.05 36.14 -3.46
N ILE A 52 -6.88 36.44 -4.47
CA ILE A 52 -7.64 35.42 -5.21
C ILE A 52 -6.67 34.49 -5.95
N LEU A 53 -5.70 35.05 -6.68
CA LEU A 53 -4.71 34.24 -7.41
C LEU A 53 -3.93 33.32 -6.46
N LEU A 54 -3.46 33.85 -5.33
CA LEU A 54 -2.73 33.08 -4.33
C LEU A 54 -3.61 31.95 -3.74
N GLY A 55 -4.89 32.24 -3.46
CA GLY A 55 -5.85 31.26 -2.97
C GLY A 55 -6.11 30.12 -3.97
N PHE A 56 -6.30 30.44 -5.25
CA PHE A 56 -6.52 29.41 -6.27
C PHE A 56 -5.28 28.52 -6.49
N VAL A 57 -4.09 29.11 -6.51
CA VAL A 57 -2.83 28.36 -6.63
C VAL A 57 -2.63 27.44 -5.41
N GLY A 58 -2.90 27.95 -4.20
CA GLY A 58 -2.80 27.16 -2.96
C GLY A 58 -3.73 25.94 -2.96
N VAL A 59 -5.00 26.12 -3.34
CA VAL A 59 -5.97 25.02 -3.47
C VAL A 59 -5.53 24.04 -4.57
N GLY A 60 -5.06 24.54 -5.72
CA GLY A 60 -4.61 23.71 -6.84
C GLY A 60 -3.46 22.79 -6.46
N ILE A 61 -2.45 23.31 -5.76
CA ILE A 61 -1.30 22.53 -5.28
C ILE A 61 -1.75 21.50 -4.24
N SER A 62 -2.56 21.91 -3.25
CA SER A 62 -3.06 21.02 -2.21
C SER A 62 -3.85 19.85 -2.81
N MET A 63 -4.76 20.13 -3.75
CA MET A 63 -5.54 19.12 -4.45
C MET A 63 -4.65 18.19 -5.28
N TYR A 64 -3.66 18.72 -6.00
CA TYR A 64 -2.73 17.92 -6.79
C TYR A 64 -1.95 16.93 -5.93
N VAL A 65 -1.40 17.40 -4.80
CA VAL A 65 -0.62 16.56 -3.88
C VAL A 65 -1.52 15.49 -3.24
N LEU A 66 -2.75 15.81 -2.86
CA LEU A 66 -3.71 14.83 -2.34
C LEU A 66 -4.04 13.75 -3.38
N LEU A 67 -4.27 14.14 -4.64
CA LEU A 67 -4.51 13.19 -5.72
C LEU A 67 -3.28 12.32 -6.00
N GLN A 68 -2.08 12.90 -5.98
CA GLN A 68 -0.82 12.17 -6.17
C GLN A 68 -0.59 11.17 -5.02
N ALA A 69 -0.81 11.58 -3.77
CA ALA A 69 -0.71 10.72 -2.61
C ALA A 69 -1.71 9.55 -2.68
N ARG A 70 -2.98 9.82 -3.03
CA ARG A 70 -4.00 8.78 -3.25
C ARG A 70 -3.59 7.80 -4.35
N ARG A 71 -3.07 8.30 -5.48
CA ARG A 71 -2.59 7.45 -6.58
C ARG A 71 -1.42 6.56 -6.15
N ARG A 72 -0.47 7.08 -5.37
CA ARG A 72 0.66 6.30 -4.84
C ARG A 72 0.19 5.19 -3.89
N VAL A 73 -0.71 5.49 -2.95
CA VAL A 73 -1.24 4.48 -2.02
C VAL A 73 -1.98 3.37 -2.75
N ARG A 74 -2.79 3.71 -3.77
CA ARG A 74 -3.47 2.70 -4.60
C ARG A 74 -2.49 1.82 -5.38
N ARG A 75 -1.37 2.35 -5.86
CA ARG A 75 -0.35 1.54 -6.53
C ARG A 75 0.38 0.62 -5.56
N LEU A 76 0.62 1.06 -4.32
CA LEU A 76 1.22 0.23 -3.28
C LEU A 76 0.28 -0.86 -2.77
N SER A 77 -1.05 -0.65 -2.77
CA SER A 77 -2.00 -1.72 -2.44
C SER A 77 -2.06 -2.85 -3.47
N ILE A 78 -1.43 -2.70 -4.64
CA ILE A 78 -1.30 -3.75 -5.67
C ILE A 78 -0.06 -4.63 -5.38
N ALA A 79 0.83 -4.21 -4.49
CA ALA A 79 2.06 -4.93 -4.22
C ALA A 79 1.86 -5.99 -3.11
N ILE A 80 2.09 -7.25 -3.50
CA ILE A 80 2.26 -8.46 -2.69
C ILE A 80 0.95 -9.23 -2.46
N ALA A 81 0.55 -10.00 -3.47
CA ALA A 81 -0.33 -11.14 -3.19
C ALA A 81 0.46 -12.19 -2.38
N PRO A 82 -0.14 -12.81 -1.36
CA PRO A 82 0.55 -13.80 -0.54
C PRO A 82 1.04 -14.96 -1.42
N VAL A 83 2.29 -15.39 -1.18
CA VAL A 83 2.84 -16.58 -1.82
C VAL A 83 2.34 -17.79 -1.05
N THR A 84 1.73 -18.74 -1.75
CA THR A 84 1.18 -19.96 -1.19
C THR A 84 2.10 -21.13 -1.49
N THR A 85 2.14 -22.08 -0.55
CA THR A 85 2.89 -23.33 -0.69
C THR A 85 1.91 -24.49 -0.65
N THR A 86 2.06 -25.41 -1.60
CA THR A 86 1.31 -26.66 -1.64
C THR A 86 2.20 -27.78 -1.14
N ILE A 87 1.70 -28.50 -0.14
CA ILE A 87 2.29 -29.69 0.44
C ILE A 87 1.48 -30.88 -0.05
N GLU A 88 2.15 -31.91 -0.56
CA GLU A 88 1.52 -33.11 -1.08
C GLU A 88 2.17 -34.37 -0.52
N CYS A 89 1.34 -35.37 -0.18
CA CYS A 89 1.79 -36.69 0.21
C CYS A 89 1.91 -37.61 -1.01
N LYS A 90 3.09 -38.20 -1.23
CA LYS A 90 3.33 -39.14 -2.35
C LYS A 90 2.52 -40.43 -2.26
N LYS A 91 2.11 -40.84 -1.06
CA LYS A 91 1.50 -42.16 -0.81
C LYS A 91 -0.02 -42.16 -0.95
N CYS A 92 -0.69 -41.10 -0.44
CA CYS A 92 -2.15 -41.01 -0.45
C CYS A 92 -2.70 -39.86 -1.31
N GLY A 93 -1.83 -39.04 -1.91
CA GLY A 93 -2.23 -37.90 -2.73
C GLY A 93 -2.88 -36.76 -1.95
N PHE A 94 -2.78 -36.75 -0.62
CA PHE A 94 -3.33 -35.68 0.21
C PHE A 94 -2.57 -34.38 -0.04
N LYS A 95 -3.32 -33.29 -0.32
CA LYS A 95 -2.79 -31.96 -0.56
C LYS A 95 -3.22 -31.01 0.55
N SER A 96 -2.30 -30.19 1.03
CA SER A 96 -2.54 -29.12 1.99
C SER A 96 -1.92 -27.83 1.46
N VAL A 97 -2.65 -26.72 1.57
CA VAL A 97 -2.19 -25.40 1.12
C VAL A 97 -2.00 -24.52 2.35
N ARG A 98 -0.83 -23.88 2.45
CA ARG A 98 -0.51 -22.95 3.53
C ARG A 98 0.26 -21.73 3.02
N GLU A 99 0.30 -20.67 3.81
CA GLU A 99 1.15 -19.51 3.54
C GLU A 99 2.64 -19.89 3.52
N PHE A 100 3.39 -19.27 2.61
CA PHE A 100 4.84 -19.47 2.50
C PHE A 100 5.57 -19.06 3.78
N GLN A 101 6.39 -19.97 4.31
CA GLN A 101 7.30 -19.67 5.40
C GLN A 101 8.74 -19.54 4.88
N ARG A 102 9.52 -18.64 5.50
CA ARG A 102 10.92 -18.44 5.14
C ARG A 102 11.69 -19.75 5.35
N GLY A 103 12.37 -20.23 4.31
CA GLY A 103 13.08 -21.51 4.33
C GLY A 103 12.28 -22.67 3.72
N ASP A 104 11.12 -22.41 3.13
CA ASP A 104 10.43 -23.37 2.26
C ASP A 104 11.05 -23.41 0.87
N TYR A 105 11.25 -24.63 0.36
CA TYR A 105 11.74 -24.89 -1.00
C TYR A 105 11.03 -26.11 -1.58
N ILE A 106 10.99 -26.21 -2.90
CA ILE A 106 10.34 -27.32 -3.60
C ILE A 106 11.08 -28.62 -3.26
N PHE A 107 10.31 -29.66 -2.95
CA PHE A 107 10.76 -30.98 -2.48
C PHE A 107 11.32 -31.03 -1.05
N LYS A 108 11.13 -29.99 -0.23
CA LYS A 108 11.39 -30.07 1.21
C LYS A 108 10.42 -31.04 1.88
N GLU A 109 10.95 -31.95 2.71
CA GLU A 109 10.14 -32.80 3.58
C GLU A 109 9.59 -31.99 4.77
N VAL A 110 8.30 -32.18 5.04
CA VAL A 110 7.56 -31.47 6.08
C VAL A 110 6.77 -32.48 6.92
N GLU A 111 5.94 -31.96 7.83
CA GLU A 111 5.17 -32.72 8.81
C GLU A 111 4.46 -33.96 8.21
N PRO A 112 4.36 -35.06 8.99
CA PRO A 112 3.78 -36.30 8.51
C PRO A 112 2.29 -36.14 8.16
N CYS A 113 1.86 -36.90 7.17
CA CYS A 113 0.48 -36.87 6.68
C CYS A 113 -0.49 -37.37 7.75
N GLN A 114 -1.53 -36.58 8.05
CA GLN A 114 -2.59 -36.95 9.00
C GLN A 114 -3.37 -38.23 8.61
N LYS A 115 -3.31 -38.66 7.35
CA LYS A 115 -4.03 -39.85 6.86
C LYS A 115 -3.21 -41.14 6.82
N CYS A 116 -1.90 -41.05 6.57
CA CYS A 116 -1.08 -42.23 6.31
C CYS A 116 0.28 -42.23 7.03
N ASN A 117 0.52 -41.21 7.87
CA ASN A 117 1.70 -41.04 8.72
C ASN A 117 3.05 -41.04 7.96
N GLU A 118 3.01 -40.80 6.66
CA GLU A 118 4.18 -40.69 5.78
C GLU A 118 4.64 -39.24 5.67
N ASN A 119 5.93 -38.99 5.47
CA ASN A 119 6.47 -37.65 5.25
C ASN A 119 5.80 -37.01 4.03
N MET A 120 5.30 -35.78 4.20
CA MET A 120 4.80 -34.98 3.09
C MET A 120 5.91 -34.12 2.52
N MET A 121 5.75 -33.63 1.29
CA MET A 121 6.72 -32.73 0.68
C MET A 121 6.08 -31.51 0.03
N ILE A 122 6.81 -30.41 -0.03
CA ILE A 122 6.37 -29.21 -0.76
C ILE A 122 6.48 -29.49 -2.28
N THR A 123 5.38 -29.42 -3.02
CA THR A 123 5.36 -29.66 -4.47
C THR A 123 5.25 -28.40 -5.30
N ALA A 124 4.67 -27.33 -4.76
CA ALA A 124 4.53 -26.06 -5.47
C ALA A 124 4.65 -24.86 -4.54
N ILE A 125 5.23 -23.78 -5.04
CA ILE A 125 5.26 -22.46 -4.41
C ILE A 125 4.86 -21.47 -5.49
N TYR A 126 3.69 -20.85 -5.36
CA TYR A 126 3.14 -19.95 -6.37
C TYR A 126 2.49 -18.72 -5.77
N ARG A 127 2.31 -17.70 -6.59
CA ARG A 127 1.57 -16.49 -6.23
C ARG A 127 0.17 -16.61 -6.82
N GLU A 128 -0.85 -16.48 -5.98
CA GLU A 128 -2.23 -16.38 -6.46
C GLU A 128 -2.47 -15.02 -7.11
N VAL A 129 -2.76 -15.03 -8.42
CA VAL A 129 -3.12 -13.83 -9.17
C VAL A 129 -4.61 -13.58 -9.00
N LYS A 130 -4.98 -12.58 -8.19
CA LYS A 130 -6.38 -12.12 -8.08
C LYS A 130 -6.83 -11.52 -9.41
N GLU A 131 -8.09 -11.69 -9.77
CA GLU A 131 -8.61 -11.34 -11.11
C GLU A 131 -8.39 -9.89 -11.54
N GLY A 132 -8.26 -8.94 -10.61
CA GLY A 132 -7.93 -7.54 -10.89
C GLY A 132 -6.46 -7.25 -11.25
N ASP A 133 -5.55 -8.23 -11.16
CA ASP A 133 -4.12 -8.11 -11.53
C ASP A 133 -3.83 -8.71 -12.93
N LYS A 134 -4.85 -9.34 -13.56
CA LYS A 134 -4.73 -10.00 -14.87
C LYS A 134 -4.54 -9.00 -16.02
N ASP A 135 -5.02 -7.76 -15.87
CA ASP A 135 -4.91 -6.72 -16.90
C ASP A 135 -3.48 -6.17 -17.04
N HIS A 136 -2.61 -6.40 -16.06
CA HIS A 136 -1.23 -5.90 -16.07
C HIS A 136 -0.22 -6.82 -16.78
N TYR A 137 -0.63 -8.04 -17.18
CA TYR A 137 0.21 -9.09 -17.78
C TYR A 137 -0.22 -9.54 -19.19
N ARG A 138 -1.05 -8.76 -19.89
CA ARG A 138 -1.30 -8.96 -21.33
C ARG A 138 -0.19 -8.27 -22.13
N PHE A 139 0.76 -9.05 -22.61
CA PHE A 139 1.73 -8.65 -23.65
C PHE A 139 1.10 -8.80 -25.03
#